data_AF-A0A534WFB9-F1
#
_entry.id   AF-A0A534WFB9-F1
#
_cell.length_a   1.000
_cell.length_b   1.000
_cell.length_c   1.000
_cell.angle_alpha   90.00
_cell.angle_beta   90.00
_cell.angle_gamma   90.00
#
_symmetry.space_group_name_H-M   'P 1'
#
loop_
_entity.id
_entity.type
_entity.pdbx_description
1 polymer ?
#
loop_
_entity_poly.entity_id
_entity_poly.type
_entity_poly.pdbx_seq_one_letter_code
_entity_poly.pdbx_strand_id
1 'polypeptide(L)' 'MKKIIPNVQPGDQIVIFCSDTNRTIAYLNDSSTGEVEDPSFCAAVMSVWLHPQTKHQGMRKSLLGQ' A
#
# COMPACT_ATOMS: atom_id res chain seq x y z
N MET A 1 -10.11 -16.81 -0.32
CA MET A 1 -9.23 -15.66 -0.62
C MET A 1 -8.48 -15.27 0.65
N LYS A 2 -7.15 -15.30 0.65
CA LYS A 2 -6.35 -14.89 1.82
C LYS A 2 -6.38 -13.37 1.91
N LYS A 3 -6.79 -12.81 3.06
CA LYS A 3 -6.78 -11.35 3.26
C LYS A 3 -5.35 -10.94 3.62
N ILE A 4 -4.66 -10.31 2.68
CA ILE A 4 -3.30 -9.78 2.91
C ILE A 4 -3.29 -8.50 3.75
N ILE A 5 -4.41 -7.78 3.77
CA ILE A 5 -4.67 -6.64 4.66
C ILE A 5 -5.84 -7.05 5.56
N PRO A 6 -5.59 -7.46 6.82
CA PRO A 6 -6.65 -7.85 7.75
C PRO A 6 -7.36 -6.62 8.34
N ASN A 7 -8.30 -6.84 9.26
CA ASN A 7 -8.88 -5.73 10.03
C ASN A 7 -7.79 -5.06 10.88
N VAL A 8 -7.81 -3.74 10.93
CA VAL A 8 -6.85 -2.93 11.70
C VAL A 8 -7.53 -2.24 12.87
N GLN A 9 -6.77 -2.01 13.93
CA GLN A 9 -7.14 -1.22 15.11
C GLN A 9 -6.36 0.09 15.15
N PRO A 10 -6.85 1.12 15.87
CA PRO A 10 -6.06 2.33 16.10
C PRO A 10 -4.70 1.99 16.72
N GLY A 11 -3.63 2.46 16.09
CA GLY A 11 -2.25 2.16 16.49
C GLY A 11 -1.58 1.08 15.64
N ASP A 12 -2.33 0.29 14.87
CA ASP A 12 -1.75 -0.65 13.92
C ASP A 12 -1.04 0.06 12.77
N GLN A 13 0.08 -0.52 12.34
CA GLN A 13 0.82 -0.09 11.17
C GLN A 13 0.70 -1.14 10.06
N ILE A 14 0.20 -0.70 8.90
CA ILE A 14 0.26 -1.46 7.66
C ILE A 14 1.41 -0.93 6.81
N VAL A 15 2.27 -1.84 6.35
CA VAL A 15 3.31 -1.53 5.37
C VAL A 15 3.04 -2.31 4.09
N ILE A 16 2.96 -1.60 2.97
CA ILE A 16 2.89 -2.18 1.63
C ILE A 16 4.24 -1.97 0.96
N PHE A 17 5.01 -3.04 0.81
CA PHE A 17 6.31 -3.01 0.20
C PHE A 17 6.23 -3.43 -1.27
N CYS A 18 6.56 -2.49 -2.15
CA CYS A 18 6.62 -2.70 -3.58
C CYS A 18 8.02 -3.21 -3.95
N SER A 19 8.15 -4.52 -4.11
CA SER A 19 9.43 -5.16 -4.42
C SER A 19 9.78 -5.05 -5.91
N ASP A 20 11.07 -5.04 -6.20
CA ASP A 20 11.65 -5.12 -7.55
C ASP A 20 11.31 -6.46 -8.26
N THR A 21 10.83 -7.46 -7.51
CA THR A 21 10.51 -8.80 -7.99
C THR A 21 9.09 -8.95 -8.55
N ASN A 22 8.42 -7.87 -8.96
CA ASN A 22 7.01 -7.87 -9.38
C ASN A 22 6.03 -8.42 -8.33
N ARG A 23 6.39 -8.33 -7.05
CA ARG A 23 5.58 -8.78 -5.93
C ARG A 23 5.32 -7.64 -4.98
N THR A 24 4.12 -7.65 -4.39
CA THR A 24 3.79 -6.75 -3.29
C THR A 24 3.77 -7.54 -2.00
N ILE A 25 4.55 -7.12 -1.00
CA ILE A 25 4.57 -7.75 0.32
C ILE A 25 3.82 -6.85 1.30
N ALA A 26 2.92 -7.43 2.08
CA ALA A 26 2.19 -6.73 3.12
C ALA A 26 2.72 -7.11 4.51
N TYR A 27 2.79 -6.12 5.40
CA TYR A 27 3.12 -6.30 6.81
C TYR A 27 2.06 -5.64 7.69
N LEU A 28 1.80 -6.23 8.85
CA LEU A 28 1.05 -5.67 9.96
C LEU A 28 1.93 -5.74 11.20
N ASN A 29 2.24 -4.60 11.83
CA ASN A 29 3.02 -4.52 13.07
C ASN A 29 4.27 -5.42 13.01
N ASP A 30 5.13 -5.17 12.01
CA ASP A 30 6.39 -5.87 11.73
C ASP A 30 6.28 -7.34 11.27
N SER A 31 5.07 -7.90 11.20
CA SER A 31 4.83 -9.28 10.76
C SER A 31 4.32 -9.31 9.32
N SER A 32 4.97 -10.09 8.46
CA SER A 32 4.47 -10.29 7.08
C SER A 32 3.14 -11.04 7.09
N THR A 33 2.13 -10.47 6.46
CA THR A 33 0.78 -11.05 6.33
C THR A 33 0.61 -11.82 5.03
N GLY A 34 1.48 -11.58 4.05
CA GLY A 34 1.58 -12.32 2.80
C GLY A 34 2.15 -11.50 1.64
N GLU A 35 2.19 -12.13 0.47
CA GLU A 35 2.60 -11.53 -0.79
C GLU A 35 1.50 -11.66 -1.86
N VAL A 36 1.51 -10.73 -2.81
CA VAL A 36 0.67 -10.73 -4.02
C VAL A 36 1.58 -10.71 -5.23
N GLU A 37 1.50 -11.76 -6.05
CA GLU A 37 2.25 -11.92 -7.30
C GLU A 37 1.48 -11.30 -8.48
N ASP A 38 1.22 -9.99 -8.38
CA ASP A 38 0.61 -9.20 -9.45
C ASP A 38 1.40 -7.89 -9.61
N PRO A 39 2.09 -7.67 -10.74
CA PRO A 39 2.90 -6.48 -10.95
C PRO A 39 2.06 -5.18 -10.97
N SER A 40 0.76 -5.27 -11.23
CA SER A 40 -0.13 -4.10 -11.23
C SER A 40 -0.63 -3.70 -9.84
N PHE A 41 -0.56 -4.61 -8.87
CA PHE A 41 -1.20 -4.44 -7.57
C PHE A 41 -0.59 -3.30 -6.75
N CYS A 42 0.75 -3.25 -6.63
CA CYS A 42 1.41 -2.18 -5.90
C CYS A 42 1.02 -0.79 -6.44
N ALA A 43 1.07 -0.60 -7.76
CA ALA A 43 0.73 0.67 -8.39
C ALA A 43 -0.74 1.05 -8.14
N ALA A 44 -1.65 0.07 -8.18
CA ALA A 44 -3.06 0.28 -7.85
C ALA A 44 -3.26 0.71 -6.39
N VAL A 45 -2.55 0.10 -5.44
CA VAL A 45 -2.62 0.48 -4.02
C VAL A 45 -2.08 1.90 -3.79
N MET A 46 -0.90 2.22 -4.33
CA MET A 46 -0.30 3.54 -4.20
C MET A 46 -1.15 4.65 -4.85
N SER A 47 -1.92 4.30 -5.87
CA SER A 47 -2.83 5.22 -6.56
C SER A 47 -3.93 5.80 -5.66
N VAL A 48 -4.28 5.15 -4.54
CA VAL A 48 -5.22 5.73 -3.55
C VAL A 48 -4.77 7.14 -3.13
N TRP A 49 -3.47 7.33 -2.96
CA TRP A 49 -2.88 8.61 -2.57
C TRP A 49 -2.24 9.37 -3.74
N LEU A 50 -1.66 8.68 -4.72
CA LEU A 50 -0.88 9.33 -5.78
C LEU A 50 -1.66 9.65 -7.05
N HIS A 51 -2.84 9.05 -7.25
CA HIS A 51 -3.62 9.27 -8.46
C HIS A 51 -4.01 10.75 -8.60
N PRO A 52 -3.96 11.34 -9.82
CA PRO A 52 -4.28 12.76 -10.03
C PRO A 52 -5.67 13.17 -9.52
N GLN A 53 -6.63 12.25 -9.54
CA GLN A 53 -8.01 12.47 -9.09
C GLN A 53 -8.28 12.00 -7.65
N THR A 54 -7.26 11.80 -6.82
CA THR A 54 -7.46 11.44 -5.41
C THR A 54 -8.26 12.53 -4.67
N LYS A 55 -9.04 12.14 -3.67
CA LYS A 55 -9.70 13.08 -2.77
C LYS A 55 -8.71 13.75 -1.81
N HIS A 56 -7.51 13.18 -1.64
CA HIS A 56 -6.48 13.65 -0.71
C HIS A 56 -5.39 14.47 -1.40
N GLN A 57 -5.77 15.53 -2.13
CA GLN A 57 -4.85 16.34 -2.95
C GLN A 57 -3.66 16.92 -2.17
N GLY A 58 -3.87 17.34 -0.91
CA GLY A 58 -2.78 17.85 -0.06
C GLY A 58 -1.72 16.78 0.24
N MET A 59 -2.16 15.57 0.59
CA MET A 59 -1.27 14.44 0.83
C MET A 59 -0.51 14.05 -0.44
N ARG A 60 -1.21 14.02 -1.59
CA ARG A 60 -0.59 13.77 -2.90
C ARG A 60 0.56 14.73 -3.17
N LYS A 61 0.34 16.03 -3.00
CA LYS A 61 1.37 17.06 -3.22
C LYS A 61 2.58 16.83 -2.31
N SER A 62 2.33 16.59 -1.02
CA SER A 62 3.39 16.30 -0.05
C SER A 62 4.23 15.07 -0.42
N LEU A 63 3.59 13.98 -0.88
CA LEU A 63 4.28 12.75 -1.28
C LEU A 63 5.09 12.92 -2.59
N LEU A 64 4.70 13.88 -3.44
CA LEU A 64 5.39 14.20 -4.70
C LEU A 64 6.39 15.35 -4.58
N GLY A 65 6.53 15.97 -3.40
CA GLY A 65 7.38 17.15 -3.22
C GLY A 65 6.89 18.40 -3.98
N GLN A 66 5.57 18.54 -4.16
CA GLN A 66 4.91 19.66 -4.85
C GLN A 66 4.31 20.70 -3.90
#